data_AF-A0A941LS80-F1
#
_entry.id   AF-A0A941LS80-F1
#
_cell.length_a   1.000
_cell.length_b   1.000
_cell.length_c   1.000
_cell.angle_alpha   90.00
_cell.angle_beta   90.00
_cell.angle_gamma   90.00
#
_symmetry.space_group_name_H-M   'P 1'
#
loop_
_entity.id
_entity.type
_entity.pdbx_description
1 polymer ?
#
loop_
_entity_poly.entity_id
_entity_poly.type
_entity_poly.pdbx_seq_one_letter_code
_entity_poly.pdbx_strand_id
1 'polypeptide(L)' 'MSRDSRFIAELCGVCATICDACAAECEKHQNDHCRRCAEACRRCAEECRKVAAGAGTRQQPAGARR' A
#
# COMPACT_ATOMS: atom_id res chain seq x y z
N MET A 1 -8.08 -4.32 1.86
CA MET A 1 -7.75 -5.60 2.53
C MET A 1 -9.02 -6.43 2.64
N SER A 2 -9.40 -7.18 1.61
CA SER A 2 -10.77 -7.73 1.51
C SER A 2 -10.86 -9.24 1.78
N ARG A 3 -9.71 -9.90 1.93
CA ARG A 3 -9.60 -11.37 2.00
C ARG A 3 -8.90 -11.86 3.28
N ASP A 4 -8.74 -10.99 4.29
CA ASP A 4 -8.07 -11.29 5.57
C ASP A 4 -6.78 -12.13 5.40
N SER A 5 -5.98 -11.79 4.39
CA SER A 5 -4.76 -12.53 4.08
C SER A 5 -3.72 -12.34 5.17
N ARG A 6 -3.11 -13.42 5.65
CA ARG A 6 -1.97 -13.34 6.58
C ARG A 6 -0.77 -12.57 6.00
N PHE A 7 -0.67 -12.47 4.67
CA PHE A 7 0.42 -11.81 3.96
C PHE A 7 0.15 -10.32 3.70
N ILE A 8 -0.95 -9.79 4.22
CA ILE A 8 -1.39 -8.44 3.88
C ILE A 8 -0.40 -7.36 4.35
N ALA A 9 0.32 -7.60 5.44
CA ALA A 9 1.37 -6.71 5.92
C ALA A 9 2.48 -6.55 4.89
N GLU A 10 2.99 -7.69 4.39
CA GLU A 10 4.07 -7.76 3.41
C GLU A 10 3.64 -7.17 2.07
N LEU A 11 2.45 -7.55 1.59
CA LEU A 11 1.85 -6.99 0.37
C LEU A 11 1.71 -5.46 0.45
N CYS A 12 1.23 -4.93 1.58
CA CYS A 12 1.15 -3.48 1.77
C CYS A 12 2.53 -2.82 1.88
N GLY A 13 3.53 -3.48 2.47
CA GLY A 13 4.91 -2.97 2.47
C GLY A 13 5.50 -2.82 1.07
N VAL A 14 5.33 -3.84 0.22
CA VAL A 14 5.75 -3.79 -1.18
C VAL A 14 4.96 -2.74 -1.95
N CYS A 15 3.63 -2.68 -1.76
CA CYS A 15 2.77 -1.67 -2.38
C CYS A 15 3.23 -0.24 -2.04
N ALA A 16 3.53 0.04 -0.77
CA ALA A 16 4.03 1.35 -0.35
C ALA A 16 5.34 1.72 -1.06
N THR A 17 6.26 0.76 -1.20
CA THR A 17 7.53 0.96 -1.91
C THR A 17 7.30 1.30 -3.39
N ILE A 18 6.41 0.57 -4.06
CA ILE A 18 6.06 0.81 -5.47
C ILE A 18 5.39 2.18 -5.63
N CYS A 19 4.47 2.52 -4.73
CA CYS A 19 3.79 3.82 -4.76
C CYS A 19 4.75 4.99 -4.56
N ASP A 20 5.74 4.89 -3.67
CA ASP A 20 6.75 5.95 -3.51
C ASP A 20 7.62 6.12 -4.76
N ALA A 21 8.03 5.01 -5.39
CA ALA A 21 8.77 5.06 -6.65
C ALA A 21 7.92 5.68 -7.76
N CYS A 22 6.64 5.29 -7.87
CA CYS A 22 5.70 5.85 -8.84
C CYS A 22 5.48 7.35 -8.63
N ALA A 23 5.30 7.79 -7.39
CA ALA A 23 5.16 9.21 -7.05
C ALA A 23 6.40 10.01 -7.43
N ALA A 24 7.59 9.51 -7.09
CA ALA A 24 8.85 10.17 -7.40
C ALA A 24 9.10 10.29 -8.92
N GLU A 25 8.72 9.29 -9.71
CA GLU A 25 8.77 9.40 -11.17
C GLU A 25 7.73 10.38 -11.71
N CYS A 26 6.49 10.32 -11.22
CA CYS A 26 5.42 11.23 -11.65
C CYS A 26 5.74 12.71 -11.34
N GLU A 27 6.38 13.00 -10.20
CA GLU A 27 6.80 14.35 -9.79
C GLU A 27 7.82 14.98 -10.77
N LYS A 28 8.52 14.18 -11.60
CA LYS A 28 9.43 14.69 -12.64
C LYS A 28 8.72 15.30 -13.85
N HIS A 29 7.41 15.10 -13.98
CA HIS A 29 6.64 15.53 -15.14
C HIS A 29 5.71 16.71 -14.79
N GLN A 30 5.79 17.77 -15.61
CA GLN A 30 4.99 18.99 -15.43
C GLN A 30 3.65 18.88 -16.17
N ASN A 31 2.81 17.92 -15.78
CA ASN A 31 1.45 17.77 -16.31
C ASN A 31 0.45 17.43 -15.19
N ASP A 32 -0.81 17.84 -15.38
CA ASP A 32 -1.85 17.71 -14.33
C ASP A 32 -2.15 16.26 -13.95
N HIS A 33 -2.04 15.34 -14.90
CA HIS A 33 -2.25 13.92 -14.67
C HIS A 33 -1.19 13.35 -13.71
N CYS A 34 0.09 13.62 -13.98
CA CYS A 34 1.21 13.16 -13.17
C CYS A 34 1.17 13.79 -11.77
N ARG A 35 0.77 15.06 -11.62
CA ARG A 35 0.55 15.67 -10.30
C ARG A 35 -0.49 14.89 -9.48
N ARG A 36 -1.66 14.62 -10.07
CA ARG A 36 -2.73 13.85 -9.41
C ARG A 36 -2.31 12.41 -9.10
N CYS A 37 -1.54 11.79 -10.00
CA CYS A 37 -1.00 10.45 -9.81
C CYS A 37 -0.04 10.40 -8.62
N ALA A 38 0.89 11.36 -8.53
CA ALA A 38 1.84 11.45 -7.43
C ALA A 38 1.11 11.63 -6.08
N GLU A 39 0.16 12.55 -6.00
CA GLU A 39 -0.66 12.76 -4.78
C GLU A 39 -1.40 11.49 -4.35
N ALA A 40 -2.04 10.78 -5.30
CA ALA A 40 -2.73 9.53 -5.03
C ALA A 40 -1.78 8.43 -4.55
N CYS A 41 -0.60 8.32 -5.17
CA CYS A 41 0.42 7.34 -4.78
C CYS A 41 0.99 7.63 -3.39
N ARG A 42 1.25 8.90 -3.03
CA ARG A 42 1.70 9.28 -1.69
C ARG A 42 0.69 8.88 -0.62
N ARG A 43 -0.60 9.18 -0.86
CA ARG A 43 -1.70 8.77 0.03
C ARG A 43 -1.78 7.24 0.16
N CYS A 44 -1.66 6.53 -0.97
CA CYS A 44 -1.69 5.07 -0.96
C CYS A 44 -0.52 4.46 -0.16
N ALA A 45 0.70 4.99 -0.34
CA ALA A 45 1.87 4.53 0.39
C ALA A 45 1.74 4.75 1.90
N GLU A 46 1.20 5.89 2.32
CA GLU A 46 0.93 6.19 3.73
C GLU A 46 -0.04 5.18 4.35
N GLU A 47 -1.19 4.94 3.71
CA GLU A 47 -2.17 3.97 4.19
C GLU A 47 -1.63 2.54 4.21
N CYS A 48 -0.88 2.16 3.17
CA CYS A 48 -0.22 0.85 3.12
C CYS A 48 0.81 0.68 4.24
N ARG A 49 1.56 1.72 4.62
CA ARG A 49 2.46 1.68 5.78
C ARG A 49 1.71 1.52 7.09
N LYS A 50 0.58 2.21 7.28
CA LYS A 50 -0.28 2.03 8.48
C LYS A 50 -0.74 0.57 8.60
N VAL A 51 -1.14 -0.03 7.47
CA VAL A 51 -1.52 -1.45 7.42
C VAL A 51 -0.35 -2.37 7.73
N ALA A 52 0.81 -2.15 7.09
CA ALA A 52 2.00 -2.97 7.28
C ALA A 52 2.49 -2.94 8.74
N ALA A 53 2.39 -1.78 9.40
CA ALA A 53 2.73 -1.61 10.82
C ALA A 53 1.66 -2.21 11.77
N GLY A 54 0.38 -2.14 11.38
CA GLY A 54 -0.75 -2.58 12.23
C GLY A 54 -1.11 -4.07 12.13
N ALA A 55 -0.58 -4.80 11.15
CA ALA A 55 -0.92 -6.21 10.90
C ALA A 55 -0.36 -7.21 11.94
N GLY A 56 0.34 -6.73 12.98
CA GLY A 56 0.88 -7.57 14.06
C GLY A 56 -0.14 -8.06 15.11
N THR A 57 -1.39 -7.58 15.12
CA THR A 57 -2.30 -7.79 16.28
C THR A 57 -3.57 -8.63 16.01
N ARG A 58 -3.83 -9.07 14.77
CA ARG A 58 -5.00 -9.91 14.45
C ARG A 58 -4.61 -11.08 13.54
N GLN A 59 -3.78 -11.99 14.07
CA GLN A 59 -3.48 -13.26 13.41
C GLN A 59 -4.61 -14.26 13.69
N GLN A 60 -5.59 -14.29 12.80
CA GLN A 60 -6.58 -15.34 12.74
C GLN A 60 -5.90 -16.59 12.14
N PRO A 61 -6.02 -17.79 12.74
CA PRO A 61 -5.31 -18.97 12.27
C PRO A 61 -5.79 -19.34 10.86
N ALA A 62 -4.82 -19.43 9.94
CA ALA A 62 -5.02 -19.90 8.58
C ALA A 62 -5.55 -21.35 8.60
N GLY A 63 -6.87 -21.52 8.55
CA GLY A 63 -7.46 -22.88 8.54
C GLY A 63 -8.97 -23.01 8.72
N ALA A 64 -9.73 -21.94 8.97
CA ALA A 64 -11.17 -22.04 9.23
C ALA A 64 -12.01 -21.18 8.26
N ARG A 65 -12.12 -21.59 7.01
CA ARG A 65 -13.29 -21.30 6.14
C ARG A 65 -13.27 -22.27 4.97
N ARG A 66 -14.29 -23.12 4.94
CA ARG A 66 -14.63 -24.08 3.87
C ARG A 66 -14.80 -23.38 2.53
#